data_AF-A0A814FV88-F1
#
_entry.id   AF-A0A814FV88-F1
#
_cell.length_a   1.000
_cell.length_b   1.000
_cell.length_c   1.000
_cell.angle_alpha   90.00
_cell.angle_beta   90.00
_cell.angle_gamma   90.00
#
_symmetry.space_group_name_H-M   'P 1'
#
loop_
_entity.id
_entity.type
_entity.pdbx_description
1 polymer ?
#
loop_
_entity_poly.entity_id
_entity_poly.type
_entity_poly.pdbx_seq_one_letter_code
_entity_poly.pdbx_strand_id
1 'polypeptide(L)'
;MFKSVICVLILGLAVSAVPVDNLQKDLVSTIVSSLGLDQVWSTITALGSQTYLQIIQIGTQLLFAGQQLLAQAKPILSQLVSDLLSHASDAAPLVQQAIGQLTALLG
;
A
#
# COMPACT_ATOMS: atom_id res chain seq x y z
N MET A 1 43.15 15.25 16.63
CA MET A 1 42.16 15.37 15.54
C MET A 1 41.54 14.02 15.12
N PHE A 2 41.53 13.00 16.00
CA PHE A 2 41.15 11.61 15.67
C PHE A 2 39.68 11.23 15.97
N LYS A 3 38.87 12.16 16.47
CA LYS A 3 37.53 11.88 17.02
C LYS A 3 36.40 11.86 15.97
N SER A 4 36.66 12.31 14.75
CA SER A 4 35.64 12.46 13.70
C SER A 4 35.47 11.20 12.83
N VAL A 5 36.53 10.40 12.64
CA VAL A 5 36.48 9.18 11.79
C VAL A 5 35.75 8.02 12.48
N ILE A 6 35.76 7.98 13.82
CA ILE A 6 35.10 6.91 14.60
C ILE A 6 33.57 6.99 14.53
N CYS A 7 32.99 8.17 14.35
CA CYS A 7 31.53 8.30 14.22
C CYS A 7 31.01 7.76 12.89
N VAL A 8 31.78 7.86 11.80
CA VAL A 8 31.35 7.37 10.49
C VAL A 8 31.43 5.84 10.39
N LEU A 9 32.43 5.21 11.03
CA LEU A 9 32.53 3.74 11.05
C LEU A 9 31.44 3.06 11.88
N ILE A 10 30.93 3.70 12.94
CA ILE A 10 29.85 3.12 13.76
C ILE A 10 28.49 3.20 13.06
N LEU A 11 28.26 4.21 12.22
CA LEU A 11 27.04 4.29 11.39
C LEU A 11 27.05 3.32 10.19
N GLY A 12 28.23 2.87 9.72
CA GLY A 12 28.34 1.87 8.64
C GLY A 12 28.04 0.43 9.07
N LEU A 13 28.12 0.12 10.37
CA LEU A 13 27.95 -1.25 10.89
C LEU A 13 26.52 -1.60 11.35
N ALA A 14 25.62 -0.63 11.47
CA ALA A 14 24.24 -0.88 11.92
C ALA A 14 23.25 -1.14 10.78
N VAL A 15 23.65 -1.00 9.51
CA VAL A 15 22.76 -1.21 8.35
C VAL A 15 22.69 -2.67 7.88
N SER A 16 23.27 -3.62 8.63
CA SER A 16 23.45 -5.01 8.16
C SER A 16 22.36 -5.98 8.59
N ALA A 17 21.22 -5.52 9.13
CA ALA A 17 20.20 -6.43 9.64
C ALA A 17 18.76 -5.93 9.55
N VAL A 18 18.43 -5.03 8.60
CA VAL A 18 17.02 -4.91 8.21
C VAL A 18 16.72 -6.08 7.28
N PRO A 19 16.00 -7.13 7.74
CA PRO A 19 15.53 -8.14 6.80
C PRO A 19 14.65 -7.42 5.78
N VAL A 20 14.92 -7.63 4.49
CA VAL A 20 14.18 -7.02 3.36
C VAL A 20 12.65 -7.26 3.48
N ASP A 21 12.29 -8.33 4.19
CA ASP A 21 10.92 -8.69 4.55
C ASP A 21 10.18 -7.61 5.39
N ASN A 22 10.90 -6.91 6.28
CA ASN A 22 10.31 -5.86 7.12
C ASN A 22 9.96 -4.61 6.30
N LEU A 23 10.75 -4.31 5.26
CA LEU A 23 10.48 -3.16 4.39
C LEU A 23 9.21 -3.37 3.56
N GLN A 24 9.01 -4.57 3.01
CA GLN A 24 7.80 -4.86 2.24
C GLN A 24 6.54 -4.78 3.10
N LYS A 25 6.60 -5.32 4.33
CA LYS A 25 5.49 -5.23 5.29
C LYS A 25 5.17 -3.78 5.66
N ASP A 26 6.20 -2.93 5.80
CA ASP A 26 6.05 -1.51 6.12
C ASP A 26 5.45 -0.68 4.97
N LEU A 27 5.83 -0.99 3.73
CA LEU A 27 5.21 -0.39 2.55
C LEU A 27 3.74 -0.81 2.43
N VAL A 28 3.45 -2.09 2.64
CA VAL A 28 2.08 -2.62 2.60
C VAL A 28 1.23 -1.95 3.68
N SER A 29 1.69 -1.89 4.93
CA SER A 29 0.95 -1.23 6.01
C SER A 29 0.74 0.27 5.72
N THR A 30 1.74 0.94 5.15
CA THR A 30 1.64 2.34 4.73
C THR A 30 0.56 2.51 3.66
N ILE A 31 0.56 1.68 2.61
CA ILE A 31 -0.45 1.71 1.55
C ILE A 31 -1.84 1.45 2.13
N VAL A 32 -2.00 0.39 2.92
CA VAL A 32 -3.30 0.02 3.48
C VAL A 32 -3.85 1.14 4.37
N SER A 33 -3.02 1.70 5.24
CA SER A 33 -3.43 2.76 6.17
C SER A 33 -3.68 4.09 5.48
N SER A 34 -2.79 4.50 4.56
CA SER A 34 -2.93 5.76 3.82
C SER A 34 -4.14 5.78 2.89
N LEU A 35 -4.50 4.63 2.32
CA LEU A 35 -5.64 4.46 1.43
C LEU A 35 -6.95 4.12 2.17
N GLY A 36 -6.89 3.88 3.47
CA GLY A 36 -8.04 3.57 4.31
C GLY A 36 -8.63 2.16 4.08
N LEU A 37 -7.79 1.20 3.69
CA LEU A 37 -8.20 -0.16 3.35
C LEU A 37 -8.14 -1.14 4.53
N ASP A 38 -7.69 -0.72 5.72
CA ASP A 38 -7.43 -1.60 6.88
C ASP A 38 -8.57 -2.57 7.19
N GLN A 39 -9.81 -2.09 7.14
CA GLN A 39 -11.00 -2.87 7.50
C GLN A 39 -11.32 -3.99 6.51
N VAL A 40 -10.96 -3.80 5.24
CA VAL A 40 -11.30 -4.72 4.14
C VAL A 40 -10.08 -5.43 3.58
N TRP A 41 -8.90 -5.15 4.12
CA TRP A 41 -7.64 -5.69 3.64
C TRP A 41 -7.59 -7.21 3.70
N SER A 42 -8.13 -7.81 4.77
CA SER A 42 -8.25 -9.27 4.87
C SER A 42 -9.15 -9.87 3.79
N THR A 43 -10.19 -9.15 3.38
CA THR A 43 -11.08 -9.58 2.30
C THR A 43 -10.34 -9.52 0.96
N ILE A 44 -9.59 -8.44 0.72
CA ILE A 44 -8.79 -8.27 -0.51
C ILE A 44 -7.71 -9.35 -0.61
N THR A 45 -6.99 -9.66 0.47
CA THR A 45 -5.93 -10.68 0.47
C THR A 45 -6.50 -12.10 0.27
N ALA A 46 -7.72 -12.36 0.76
CA ALA A 46 -8.41 -13.62 0.56
C ALA A 46 -8.80 -13.88 -0.91
N LEU A 47 -8.91 -12.83 -1.74
CA LEU A 47 -9.16 -12.97 -3.19
C LEU A 47 -7.97 -13.58 -3.95
N GLY A 48 -6.78 -13.59 -3.35
CA GLY A 48 -5.59 -14.22 -3.91
C GLY A 48 -4.45 -13.25 -4.21
N SER A 49 -3.30 -13.85 -4.55
CA SER A 49 -2.02 -13.14 -4.72
C SER A 49 -2.02 -12.14 -5.88
N GLN A 50 -2.75 -12.41 -6.96
CA GLN A 50 -2.81 -11.49 -8.11
C GLN A 50 -3.45 -10.16 -7.74
N THR A 51 -4.63 -10.21 -7.10
CA THR A 51 -5.36 -9.02 -6.64
C THR A 51 -4.55 -8.24 -5.60
N TYR A 52 -3.91 -8.96 -4.68
CA TYR A 52 -2.98 -8.38 -3.71
C TYR A 52 -1.89 -7.56 -4.41
N LEU A 53 -1.17 -8.16 -5.38
CA LEU A 53 -0.09 -7.48 -6.09
C LEU A 53 -0.57 -6.25 -6.86
N GLN A 54 -1.75 -6.32 -7.49
CA GLN A 54 -2.34 -5.17 -8.21
C GLN A 54 -2.62 -4.00 -7.26
N ILE A 55 -3.23 -4.24 -6.09
CA ILE A 55 -3.52 -3.18 -5.12
C ILE A 55 -2.23 -2.58 -4.57
N ILE A 56 -1.21 -3.39 -4.28
CA ILE A 56 0.09 -2.86 -3.82
C ILE A 56 0.75 -2.00 -4.89
N GLN A 57 0.74 -2.41 -6.16
CA GLN A 57 1.30 -1.60 -7.25
C GLN A 57 0.56 -0.28 -7.43
N ILE A 58 -0.77 -0.32 -7.50
CA ILE A 58 -1.61 0.87 -7.64
C ILE A 58 -1.43 1.79 -6.43
N GLY A 59 -1.48 1.23 -5.22
CA GLY A 59 -1.35 2.01 -4.00
C GLY A 59 0.01 2.67 -3.87
N THR A 60 1.08 1.99 -4.29
CA THR A 60 2.41 2.58 -4.39
C THR A 60 2.41 3.74 -5.38
N GLN A 61 1.87 3.55 -6.58
CA GLN A 61 1.81 4.62 -7.59
C GLN A 61 1.01 5.82 -7.10
N LEU A 62 -0.13 5.60 -6.43
CA LEU A 62 -0.94 6.66 -5.83
C LEU A 62 -0.18 7.44 -4.75
N LEU A 63 0.55 6.73 -3.88
CA LEU A 63 1.37 7.36 -2.85
C LEU A 63 2.46 8.27 -3.46
N PHE A 64 3.12 7.82 -4.52
CA PHE A 64 4.16 8.60 -5.20
C PHE A 64 3.62 9.66 -6.16
N ALA A 65 2.41 9.48 -6.69
CA ALA A 65 1.71 10.46 -7.51
C ALA A 65 1.30 11.72 -6.71
N GLY A 66 1.22 11.59 -5.38
CA GLY A 66 1.05 12.70 -4.45
C GLY A 66 -0.41 13.02 -4.11
N GLN A 67 -0.59 14.10 -3.35
CA GLN A 67 -1.86 14.40 -2.68
C GLN A 67 -3.04 14.64 -3.65
N GLN A 68 -2.79 15.14 -4.85
CA GLN A 68 -3.84 15.42 -5.84
C GLN A 68 -4.51 14.14 -6.37
N LEU A 69 -3.71 13.10 -6.68
CA LEU A 69 -4.26 11.83 -7.13
C LEU A 69 -4.83 11.01 -5.98
N LEU A 70 -4.24 11.10 -4.79
CA LEU A 70 -4.84 10.52 -3.58
C LEU A 70 -6.22 11.10 -3.26
N ALA A 71 -6.42 12.41 -3.44
CA ALA A 71 -7.72 13.05 -3.23
C ALA A 71 -8.80 12.52 -4.21
N GLN A 72 -8.40 12.18 -5.43
CA GLN A 72 -9.29 11.58 -6.45
C GLN A 72 -9.53 10.09 -6.22
N ALA A 73 -8.53 9.37 -5.70
CA ALA A 73 -8.64 7.95 -5.35
C ALA A 73 -9.49 7.72 -4.09
N LYS A 74 -9.45 8.64 -3.13
CA LYS A 74 -10.16 8.53 -1.85
C LYS A 74 -11.66 8.17 -1.97
N PRO A 75 -12.48 8.83 -2.81
CA PRO A 75 -13.89 8.43 -2.96
C PRO A 75 -14.06 7.01 -3.53
N ILE A 76 -13.20 6.59 -4.47
CA ILE A 76 -13.23 5.23 -5.04
C ILE A 76 -12.93 4.19 -3.97
N LEU A 77 -11.89 4.43 -3.17
CA LEU A 77 -11.47 3.55 -2.09
C LEU A 77 -12.51 3.49 -0.97
N SER A 78 -13.08 4.65 -0.59
CA SER A 78 -14.15 4.71 0.41
C SER A 78 -15.40 3.94 -0.03
N GLN A 79 -15.75 4.03 -1.31
CA GLN A 79 -16.87 3.28 -1.87
C GLN A 79 -16.57 1.78 -1.86
N LEU A 80 -15.37 1.37 -2.28
CA LEU A 80 -14.93 -0.02 -2.20
C LEU A 80 -15.03 -0.57 -0.78
N VAL A 81 -14.55 0.17 0.22
CA VAL A 81 -14.64 -0.24 1.63
C VAL A 81 -16.10 -0.45 2.04
N SER A 82 -16.97 0.51 1.73
CA SER A 82 -18.40 0.41 2.03
C SER A 82 -19.06 -0.80 1.36
N ASP A 83 -18.75 -1.03 0.08
CA ASP A 83 -19.32 -2.14 -0.69
C ASP A 83 -18.82 -3.49 -0.20
N LEU A 84 -17.53 -3.60 0.15
CA LEU A 84 -16.96 -4.83 0.71
C LEU A 84 -17.50 -5.14 2.12
N LEU A 85 -17.73 -4.12 2.95
CA LEU A 85 -18.36 -4.30 4.26
C LEU A 85 -19.82 -4.73 4.13
N SER A 86 -20.52 -4.25 3.10
CA SER A 86 -21.93 -4.54 2.86
C SER A 86 -22.16 -5.85 2.09
N HIS A 87 -21.24 -6.23 1.20
CA HIS A 87 -21.37 -7.33 0.23
C HIS A 87 -20.08 -8.16 0.12
N ALA A 88 -19.53 -8.61 1.25
CA ALA A 88 -18.27 -9.38 1.28
C ALA A 88 -18.29 -10.68 0.45
N SER A 89 -19.47 -11.26 0.17
CA SER A 89 -19.60 -12.47 -0.68
C SER A 89 -19.26 -12.21 -2.15
N ASP A 90 -19.43 -10.99 -2.64
CA ASP A 90 -19.13 -10.56 -4.01
C ASP A 90 -17.90 -9.64 -4.06
N ALA A 91 -16.93 -9.89 -3.17
CA ALA A 91 -15.75 -9.03 -3.05
C ALA A 91 -14.88 -8.98 -4.32
N ALA A 92 -14.80 -10.08 -5.06
CA ALA A 92 -13.97 -10.17 -6.26
C ALA A 92 -14.33 -9.11 -7.33
N PRO A 93 -15.58 -9.04 -7.84
CA PRO A 93 -15.95 -8.02 -8.82
C PRO A 93 -15.83 -6.59 -8.27
N LEU A 94 -16.13 -6.37 -6.99
CA LEU A 94 -16.03 -5.04 -6.36
C LEU A 94 -14.59 -4.53 -6.34
N VAL A 95 -13.64 -5.37 -5.91
CA VAL A 95 -12.22 -5.00 -5.90
C VAL A 95 -11.70 -4.78 -7.31
N GLN A 96 -12.07 -5.62 -8.28
CA GLN A 96 -11.64 -5.46 -9.67
C GLN A 96 -12.19 -4.18 -10.31
N GLN A 97 -13.44 -3.81 -10.00
CA GLN A 97 -14.01 -2.53 -10.42
C GLN A 97 -13.21 -1.35 -9.85
N ALA A 98 -12.92 -1.37 -8.55
CA ALA A 98 -12.13 -0.32 -7.92
C ALA A 98 -10.72 -0.23 -8.48
N ILE A 99 -10.05 -1.37 -8.71
CA ILE A 99 -8.74 -1.44 -9.39
C ILE A 99 -8.82 -0.73 -10.74
N GLY A 100 -9.82 -1.06 -11.58
CA GLY A 100 -9.99 -0.43 -12.88
C GLY A 100 -10.17 1.09 -12.81
N GLN A 101 -10.96 1.57 -11.84
CA GLN A 101 -11.15 3.02 -11.62
C GLN A 101 -9.86 3.70 -11.16
N LEU A 102 -9.10 3.08 -10.25
CA LEU A 102 -7.82 3.62 -9.77
C LEU A 102 -6.75 3.61 -10.86
N THR A 103 -6.68 2.57 -11.69
CA THR A 103 -5.79 2.53 -12.86
C THR A 103 -6.13 3.65 -13.85
N ALA A 104 -7.41 3.91 -14.09
CA ALA A 104 -7.82 5.01 -14.97
C ALA A 104 -7.41 6.41 -14.45
N LEU A 105 -7.29 6.58 -13.12
CA LEU A 105 -6.75 7.83 -12.54
C LEU A 105 -5.25 7.99 -12.77
N LEU A 106 -4.51 6.87 -12.87
CA LEU A 106 -3.06 6.88 -13.02
C LEU A 106 -2.61 7.14 -14.47
N GLY A 107 -3.51 6.94 -15.45
CA GLY A 107 -3.29 7.26 -16.87
C GLY A 107 -2.67 6.12 -17.67
#